data_AF-A0A317NZT2-F1
#
_entry.id   AF-A0A317NZT2-F1
#
_cell.length_a   1.000
_cell.length_b   1.000
_cell.length_c   1.000
_cell.angle_alpha   90.00
_cell.angle_beta   90.00
_cell.angle_gamma   90.00
#
_symmetry.space_group_name_H-M   'P 1'
#
loop_
_entity.id
_entity.type
_entity.pdbx_description
1 polymer ?
#
loop_
_entity_poly.entity_id
_entity_poly.type
_entity_poly.pdbx_seq_one_letter_code
_entity_poly.pdbx_strand_id
1 'polypeptide(L)'
;MRQSRSLTRRAALTVAACLAAVAGPGLGAAPAAGAPMSAFYTPPAEIPQAPGSIVRTAPMTLLATPPTAKGWPTQGQHVLYTSRLQDGSPVAVSGTYIEPQNPWQGPGARPTVVIGPGTSGQGDRCAMSVAFSTGVSVTADPLGLSANQELPSSAVWSALGARVLITDYIGLGTPGIHTYANRFESGHAVLDGARAANALGGVGPETPLILWGYSQGGGATAAAAEMQPEYAPELNLKGTWAGGPVADLAAILTTIDGALIGGAIGFAVNGMLARYPELHAAVDRVTSPAGRDMLATLSDSCVADLITRHPFLRTNSLTVDGRSLTEHLAEIPEAAPVLAELRLGSTKPATPVLITSGRNDDTVPYGQARRLAEDWCGQGATVTFRTNELPPILPGTTIPNHFGPELIDGFGPDNAVTYLLDRLADKPVGGCSFD
;
A
#
# COMPACT_ATOMS: atom_id res chain seq x y z
N MET A 1 -27.46 -83.07 -23.80
CA MET A 1 -26.53 -82.54 -24.82
C MET A 1 -25.87 -81.27 -24.29
N ARG A 2 -24.52 -81.24 -24.35
CA ARG A 2 -23.55 -80.11 -24.36
C ARG A 2 -24.04 -78.70 -23.92
N GLN A 3 -23.51 -78.12 -22.85
CA GLN A 3 -22.30 -77.25 -22.79
C GLN A 3 -22.35 -75.93 -23.58
N SER A 4 -22.10 -74.84 -22.83
CA SER A 4 -21.06 -73.80 -23.11
C SER A 4 -21.44 -72.48 -23.84
N ARG A 5 -21.30 -71.37 -23.07
CA ARG A 5 -20.54 -70.10 -23.33
C ARG A 5 -20.96 -69.24 -24.54
N SER A 6 -20.67 -67.94 -24.66
CA SER A 6 -20.34 -66.76 -23.83
C SER A 6 -19.96 -65.66 -24.83
N LEU A 7 -20.38 -64.39 -24.63
CA LEU A 7 -19.65 -63.13 -24.97
C LEU A 7 -19.26 -62.92 -26.47
N THR A 8 -19.12 -61.76 -27.11
CA THR A 8 -19.02 -60.32 -26.83
C THR A 8 -18.89 -59.63 -28.22
N ARG A 9 -19.22 -58.34 -28.33
CA ARG A 9 -18.48 -57.27 -29.09
C ARG A 9 -19.39 -56.03 -29.19
N ARG A 10 -19.09 -54.96 -28.45
CA ARG A 10 -18.29 -53.77 -28.85
C ARG A 10 -18.86 -53.07 -30.10
N ALA A 11 -19.55 -51.95 -29.89
CA ALA A 11 -19.87 -50.98 -30.94
C ALA A 11 -18.95 -49.76 -30.77
N ALA A 12 -18.26 -49.40 -31.86
CA ALA A 12 -17.33 -48.29 -31.95
C ALA A 12 -18.08 -46.97 -32.20
N LEU A 13 -17.63 -45.90 -31.56
CA LEU A 13 -18.03 -44.52 -31.84
C LEU A 13 -17.01 -43.89 -32.78
N THR A 14 -17.49 -43.37 -33.91
CA THR A 14 -16.75 -42.41 -34.74
C THR A 14 -17.75 -41.63 -35.58
N VAL A 15 -17.88 -40.32 -35.32
CA VAL A 15 -18.33 -39.36 -36.32
C VAL A 15 -17.47 -38.11 -36.16
N ALA A 16 -16.70 -37.83 -37.21
CA ALA A 16 -16.00 -36.57 -37.44
C ALA A 16 -16.67 -35.87 -38.63
N ALA A 17 -16.87 -34.56 -38.52
CA ALA A 17 -17.01 -33.55 -39.59
C ALA A 17 -17.51 -32.24 -38.93
N CYS A 18 -17.14 -31.03 -39.32
CA CYS A 18 -16.13 -30.48 -40.23
C CYS A 18 -16.03 -28.97 -39.91
N LEU A 19 -14.86 -28.39 -40.15
CA LEU A 19 -14.54 -26.97 -40.01
C LEU A 19 -15.36 -26.08 -40.97
N ALA A 20 -15.73 -24.90 -40.49
CA ALA A 20 -15.90 -23.70 -41.32
C ALA A 20 -15.22 -22.52 -40.60
N ALA A 21 -14.15 -22.01 -41.22
CA ALA A 21 -13.46 -20.81 -40.83
C ALA A 21 -14.21 -19.57 -41.34
N VAL A 22 -14.36 -18.56 -40.49
CA VAL A 22 -14.66 -17.19 -40.90
C VAL A 22 -13.53 -16.31 -40.38
N ALA A 23 -12.74 -15.80 -41.31
CA ALA A 23 -11.78 -14.73 -41.05
C ALA A 23 -12.53 -13.39 -40.99
N GLY A 24 -12.26 -12.61 -39.95
CA GLY A 24 -12.74 -11.24 -39.72
C GLY A 24 -11.73 -10.47 -38.85
N PRO A 25 -11.68 -9.13 -38.97
CA PRO A 25 -10.46 -8.35 -38.91
C PRO A 25 -9.85 -8.20 -37.51
N GLY A 26 -8.53 -7.98 -37.49
CA GLY A 26 -7.72 -7.82 -36.29
C GLY A 26 -8.32 -6.81 -35.30
N LEU A 27 -8.69 -7.32 -34.14
CA LEU A 27 -8.96 -6.54 -32.94
C LEU A 27 -7.68 -6.55 -32.12
N GLY A 28 -7.14 -5.36 -31.86
CA GLY A 28 -6.06 -5.18 -30.90
C GLY A 28 -6.42 -5.79 -29.55
N ALA A 29 -5.41 -6.26 -28.82
CA ALA A 29 -5.58 -6.74 -27.46
C ALA A 29 -6.27 -5.67 -26.62
N ALA A 30 -7.53 -5.90 -26.26
CA ALA A 30 -8.17 -5.16 -25.19
C ALA A 30 -7.49 -5.57 -23.88
N PRO A 31 -7.17 -4.62 -22.99
CA PRO A 31 -6.66 -4.99 -21.67
C PRO A 31 -7.74 -5.82 -20.96
N ALA A 32 -7.31 -6.91 -20.34
CA ALA A 32 -8.18 -7.77 -19.54
C ALA A 32 -8.73 -6.95 -18.36
N ALA A 33 -9.93 -6.38 -18.52
CA ALA A 33 -10.60 -5.66 -17.46
C ALA A 33 -11.27 -6.68 -16.52
N GLY A 34 -10.79 -6.77 -15.27
CA GLY A 34 -11.55 -7.40 -14.19
C GLY A 34 -12.91 -6.75 -14.00
N ALA A 35 -13.78 -7.38 -13.20
CA ALA A 35 -15.13 -6.86 -12.93
C ALA A 35 -15.12 -5.34 -12.66
N PRO A 36 -15.99 -4.55 -13.33
CA PRO A 36 -15.90 -3.10 -13.26
C PRO A 36 -16.09 -2.63 -11.82
N MET A 37 -15.13 -1.85 -11.33
CA MET A 37 -15.23 -1.17 -10.04
C MET A 37 -16.53 -0.36 -9.99
N SER A 38 -17.07 -0.19 -8.78
CA SER A 38 -18.21 0.70 -8.56
C SER A 38 -17.95 2.07 -9.18
N ALA A 39 -18.97 2.67 -9.80
CA ALA A 39 -18.89 4.01 -10.39
C ALA A 39 -18.41 5.09 -9.40
N PHE A 40 -18.47 4.81 -8.09
CA PHE A 40 -17.87 5.64 -7.04
C PHE A 40 -16.40 5.97 -7.33
N TYR A 41 -15.61 4.97 -7.74
CA TYR A 41 -14.16 5.09 -7.93
C TYR A 41 -13.76 5.72 -9.28
N THR A 42 -14.72 5.90 -10.19
CA THR A 42 -14.47 6.64 -11.43
C THR A 42 -14.57 8.14 -11.15
N PRO A 43 -13.45 8.89 -11.24
CA PRO A 43 -13.48 10.33 -11.06
C PRO A 43 -14.25 11.03 -12.19
N PRO A 44 -14.80 12.24 -11.95
CA PRO A 44 -15.31 13.08 -13.02
C PRO A 44 -14.19 13.48 -14.00
N ALA A 45 -14.57 13.88 -15.22
CA ALA A 45 -13.60 14.34 -16.22
C ALA A 45 -12.79 15.55 -15.76
N GLU A 46 -13.41 16.44 -14.97
CA GLU A 46 -12.74 17.57 -14.32
C GLU A 46 -12.65 17.31 -12.82
N ILE A 47 -11.41 17.12 -12.34
CA ILE A 47 -11.12 16.96 -10.92
C ILE A 47 -10.83 18.34 -10.33
N PRO A 48 -11.36 18.66 -9.13
CA PRO A 48 -10.98 19.86 -8.38
C PRO A 48 -9.46 20.03 -8.32
N GLN A 49 -8.98 21.26 -8.44
CA GLN A 49 -7.53 21.49 -8.51
C GLN A 49 -6.87 21.53 -7.13
N ALA A 50 -7.56 21.96 -6.07
CA ALA A 50 -6.91 22.11 -4.76
C ALA A 50 -6.66 20.74 -4.11
N PRO A 51 -5.43 20.43 -3.66
CA PRO A 51 -5.14 19.19 -2.93
C PRO A 51 -6.03 19.04 -1.69
N GLY A 52 -6.51 17.83 -1.43
CA GLY A 52 -7.47 17.51 -0.36
C GLY A 52 -8.93 17.88 -0.66
N SER A 53 -9.23 18.44 -1.83
CA SER A 53 -10.63 18.73 -2.21
C SER A 53 -11.45 17.45 -2.29
N ILE A 54 -12.64 17.48 -1.68
CA ILE A 54 -13.59 16.37 -1.74
C ILE A 54 -14.23 16.33 -3.13
N VAL A 55 -14.03 15.22 -3.83
CA VAL A 55 -14.61 14.95 -5.14
C VAL A 55 -15.97 14.26 -4.98
N ARG A 56 -16.04 13.26 -4.09
CA ARG A 56 -17.25 12.48 -3.82
C ARG A 56 -17.17 11.80 -2.47
N THR A 57 -18.33 11.60 -1.84
CA THR A 57 -18.47 10.69 -0.70
C THR A 57 -19.64 9.74 -0.90
N ALA A 58 -19.58 8.59 -0.23
CA ALA A 58 -20.68 7.64 -0.13
C ALA A 58 -20.67 7.02 1.27
N PRO A 59 -21.85 6.83 1.91
CA PRO A 59 -21.90 6.20 3.22
C PRO A 59 -21.41 4.74 3.14
N MET A 60 -20.74 4.29 4.18
CA MET A 60 -20.23 2.93 4.31
C MET A 60 -20.52 2.38 5.71
N THR A 61 -20.97 1.13 5.79
CA THR A 61 -21.03 0.39 7.05
C THR A 61 -19.65 -0.12 7.43
N LEU A 62 -19.20 0.13 8.65
CA LEU A 62 -17.95 -0.44 9.16
C LEU A 62 -18.19 -1.87 9.68
N LEU A 63 -17.31 -2.80 9.32
CA LEU A 63 -17.34 -4.15 9.88
C LEU A 63 -17.04 -4.09 11.38
N ALA A 64 -17.68 -4.96 12.16
CA ALA A 64 -17.37 -5.23 13.57
C ALA A 64 -17.54 -4.04 14.53
N THR A 65 -18.34 -3.03 14.19
CA THR A 65 -18.71 -1.97 15.13
C THR A 65 -19.77 -2.47 16.11
N PRO A 66 -19.45 -2.66 17.41
CA PRO A 66 -20.40 -3.22 18.38
C PRO A 66 -21.54 -2.23 18.67
N PRO A 67 -22.82 -2.63 18.71
CA PRO A 67 -23.92 -1.70 18.93
C PRO A 67 -23.72 -0.85 20.20
N THR A 68 -23.94 0.47 20.12
CA THR A 68 -23.95 1.35 21.29
C THR A 68 -25.38 1.51 21.82
N ALA A 69 -25.52 2.04 23.04
CA ALA A 69 -26.81 2.46 23.60
C ALA A 69 -27.55 3.51 22.76
N LYS A 70 -26.87 4.14 21.78
CA LYS A 70 -27.43 5.14 20.84
C LYS A 70 -27.65 4.58 19.42
N GLY A 71 -27.47 3.28 19.20
CA GLY A 71 -27.54 2.63 17.87
C GLY A 71 -26.19 2.11 17.37
N TRP A 72 -26.11 1.70 16.10
CA TRP A 72 -24.87 1.28 15.46
C TRP A 72 -23.82 2.40 15.54
N PRO A 73 -22.61 2.18 16.12
CA PRO A 73 -21.59 3.21 16.17
C PRO A 73 -21.05 3.44 14.77
N THR A 74 -20.82 4.72 14.48
CA THR A 74 -19.87 5.20 13.47
C THR A 74 -20.15 4.70 12.05
N GLN A 75 -20.88 5.50 11.27
CA GLN A 75 -20.89 5.32 9.83
C GLN A 75 -19.53 5.75 9.28
N GLY A 76 -18.89 4.86 8.54
CA GLY A 76 -17.77 5.23 7.68
C GLY A 76 -18.29 5.92 6.43
N GLN A 77 -17.38 6.52 5.67
CA GLN A 77 -17.65 6.98 4.32
C GLN A 77 -16.56 6.49 3.40
N HIS A 78 -16.92 6.01 2.22
CA HIS A 78 -15.99 6.05 1.11
C HIS A 78 -15.79 7.52 0.73
N VAL A 79 -14.55 7.91 0.52
CA VAL A 79 -14.19 9.26 0.08
C VAL A 79 -13.35 9.15 -1.19
N LEU A 80 -13.62 10.05 -2.13
CA LEU A 80 -12.76 10.35 -3.26
C LEU A 80 -12.29 11.79 -3.08
N TYR A 81 -10.99 12.01 -2.97
CA TYR A 81 -10.39 13.32 -2.76
C TYR A 81 -9.27 13.59 -3.77
N THR A 82 -8.93 14.86 -3.96
CA THR A 82 -7.87 15.26 -4.89
C THR A 82 -6.51 15.13 -4.23
N SER A 83 -5.54 14.53 -4.91
CA SER A 83 -4.13 14.56 -4.55
C SER A 83 -3.28 14.94 -5.78
N ARG A 84 -1.95 14.73 -5.71
CA ARG A 84 -0.99 15.14 -6.71
C ARG A 84 -0.09 14.00 -7.15
N LEU A 85 0.03 13.85 -8.47
CA LEU A 85 1.09 13.06 -9.08
C LEU A 85 2.46 13.68 -8.79
N GLN A 86 3.54 12.93 -9.01
CA GLN A 86 4.90 13.44 -8.78
C GLN A 86 5.26 14.67 -9.61
N ASP A 87 4.61 14.87 -10.77
CA ASP A 87 4.77 16.05 -11.64
C ASP A 87 3.89 17.25 -11.22
N GLY A 88 3.10 17.11 -10.15
CA GLY A 88 2.17 18.12 -9.66
C GLY A 88 0.79 18.10 -10.33
N SER A 89 0.53 17.20 -11.27
CA SER A 89 -0.78 17.05 -11.90
C SER A 89 -1.83 16.58 -10.88
N PRO A 90 -3.07 17.12 -10.92
CA PRO A 90 -4.15 16.68 -10.03
C PRO A 90 -4.61 15.26 -10.37
N VAL A 91 -4.86 14.45 -9.35
CA VAL A 91 -5.42 13.09 -9.49
C VAL A 91 -6.43 12.82 -8.39
N ALA A 92 -7.37 11.92 -8.63
CA ALA A 92 -8.30 11.46 -7.59
C ALA A 92 -7.70 10.26 -6.84
N VAL A 93 -7.88 10.25 -5.52
CA VAL A 93 -7.48 9.15 -4.64
C VAL A 93 -8.69 8.75 -3.81
N SER A 94 -8.96 7.44 -3.73
CA SER A 94 -10.01 6.92 -2.86
C SER A 94 -9.49 6.63 -1.45
N GLY A 95 -10.41 6.45 -0.52
CA GLY A 95 -10.10 6.06 0.84
C GLY A 95 -11.33 5.84 1.69
N THR A 96 -11.09 5.54 2.95
CA THR A 96 -12.10 5.39 3.99
C THR A 96 -11.98 6.51 5.00
N TYR A 97 -13.10 7.18 5.28
CA TYR A 97 -13.21 8.20 6.31
C TYR A 97 -14.09 7.71 7.47
N ILE A 98 -13.68 7.98 8.70
CA ILE A 98 -14.38 7.59 9.93
C ILE A 98 -14.47 8.80 10.85
N GLU A 99 -15.69 9.32 11.04
CA GLU A 99 -15.96 10.36 12.04
C GLU A 99 -16.50 9.72 13.34
N PRO A 100 -15.71 9.67 14.42
CA PRO A 100 -16.11 9.01 15.65
C PRO A 100 -17.27 9.75 16.34
N GLN A 101 -18.26 8.97 16.78
CA GLN A 101 -19.38 9.48 17.57
C GLN A 101 -19.05 9.60 19.08
N ASN A 102 -17.99 8.90 19.51
CA ASN A 102 -17.55 8.92 20.90
C ASN A 102 -16.72 10.19 21.18
N PRO A 103 -16.77 10.74 22.40
CA PRO A 103 -15.86 11.80 22.81
C PRO A 103 -14.39 11.38 22.64
N TRP A 104 -13.53 12.33 22.32
CA TRP A 104 -12.08 12.12 22.34
C TRP A 104 -11.63 11.80 23.78
N GLN A 105 -10.89 10.72 23.94
CA GLN A 105 -10.43 10.21 25.25
C GLN A 105 -8.98 10.58 25.57
N GLY A 106 -8.23 11.10 24.60
CA GLY A 106 -6.85 11.54 24.80
C GLY A 106 -6.74 13.01 25.21
N PRO A 107 -5.50 13.55 25.21
CA PRO A 107 -5.22 14.92 25.60
C PRO A 107 -5.69 15.93 24.53
N GLY A 108 -6.01 17.15 24.97
CA GLY A 108 -6.23 18.29 24.06
C GLY A 108 -7.45 18.16 23.15
N ALA A 109 -7.37 18.80 21.97
CA ALA A 109 -8.42 18.75 20.96
C ALA A 109 -8.44 17.39 20.23
N ARG A 110 -9.62 16.98 19.74
CA ARG A 110 -9.76 15.76 18.93
C ARG A 110 -8.81 15.82 17.72
N PRO A 111 -7.92 14.82 17.56
CA PRO A 111 -7.01 14.80 16.43
C PRO A 111 -7.65 14.20 15.19
N THR A 112 -7.00 14.46 14.06
CA THR A 112 -7.11 13.67 12.84
C THR A 112 -5.92 12.71 12.76
N VAL A 113 -6.19 11.46 12.43
CA VAL A 113 -5.20 10.40 12.21
C VAL A 113 -5.32 9.97 10.76
N VAL A 114 -4.23 10.06 10.01
CA VAL A 114 -4.15 9.48 8.67
C VAL A 114 -3.34 8.20 8.73
N ILE A 115 -3.97 7.12 8.27
CA ILE A 115 -3.36 5.80 8.17
C ILE A 115 -2.94 5.58 6.72
N GLY A 116 -1.64 5.38 6.51
CA GLY A 116 -1.09 4.86 5.27
C GLY A 116 -1.05 3.33 5.34
N PRO A 117 -1.84 2.61 4.53
CA PRO A 117 -1.85 1.16 4.56
C PRO A 117 -0.53 0.53 4.13
N GLY A 118 -0.28 -0.68 4.63
CA GLY A 118 0.70 -1.60 4.07
C GLY A 118 0.38 -2.04 2.63
N THR A 119 1.20 -2.96 2.10
CA THR A 119 1.07 -3.42 0.71
C THR A 119 -0.30 -4.05 0.47
N SER A 120 -1.03 -3.50 -0.50
CA SER A 120 -2.38 -3.95 -0.85
C SER A 120 -2.43 -4.70 -2.19
N GLY A 121 -1.66 -4.23 -3.17
CA GLY A 121 -1.66 -4.72 -4.54
C GLY A 121 -1.41 -3.59 -5.53
N GLN A 122 -1.69 -3.85 -6.80
CA GLN A 122 -1.66 -2.85 -7.87
C GLN A 122 -2.98 -2.73 -8.64
N GLY A 123 -3.82 -3.79 -8.60
CA GLY A 123 -5.15 -3.75 -9.21
C GLY A 123 -6.17 -2.94 -8.41
N ASP A 124 -7.19 -2.41 -9.08
CA ASP A 124 -8.17 -1.52 -8.46
C ASP A 124 -8.95 -2.17 -7.31
N ARG A 125 -9.29 -3.44 -7.48
CA ARG A 125 -9.98 -4.26 -6.45
C ARG A 125 -9.19 -4.43 -5.15
N CYS A 126 -7.89 -4.12 -5.19
CA CYS A 126 -7.00 -4.25 -4.06
C CYS A 126 -7.07 -3.05 -3.13
N ALA A 127 -7.66 -1.92 -3.53
CA ALA A 127 -7.84 -0.75 -2.68
C ALA A 127 -8.48 -1.11 -1.33
N MET A 128 -7.92 -0.61 -0.23
CA MET A 128 -8.39 -0.95 1.12
C MET A 128 -9.82 -0.48 1.36
N SER A 129 -10.21 0.65 0.78
CA SER A 129 -11.58 1.15 0.88
C SER A 129 -12.62 0.20 0.27
N VAL A 130 -12.25 -0.67 -0.67
CA VAL A 130 -13.15 -1.69 -1.25
C VAL A 130 -13.49 -2.78 -0.21
N ALA A 131 -12.48 -3.22 0.55
CA ALA A 131 -12.64 -4.29 1.55
C ALA A 131 -13.11 -3.79 2.92
N PHE A 132 -13.17 -2.48 3.13
CA PHE A 132 -13.31 -1.91 4.47
C PHE A 132 -14.66 -2.24 5.13
N SER A 133 -15.74 -2.31 4.36
CA SER A 133 -17.08 -2.63 4.89
C SER A 133 -17.27 -4.09 5.29
N THR A 134 -16.47 -4.99 4.72
CA THR A 134 -16.61 -6.45 4.88
C THR A 134 -15.42 -7.09 5.58
N GLY A 135 -14.37 -6.31 5.88
CA GLY A 135 -13.09 -6.76 6.42
C GLY A 135 -12.24 -7.55 5.43
N VAL A 136 -12.88 -8.20 4.47
CA VAL A 136 -12.28 -8.92 3.35
C VAL A 136 -13.13 -8.70 2.11
N SER A 137 -12.49 -8.41 0.98
CA SER A 137 -13.10 -8.41 -0.35
C SER A 137 -12.55 -9.60 -1.15
N VAL A 138 -13.44 -10.35 -1.78
CA VAL A 138 -13.11 -11.45 -2.71
C VAL A 138 -13.73 -11.13 -4.06
N THR A 139 -12.91 -10.99 -5.10
CA THR A 139 -13.38 -10.93 -6.49
C THR A 139 -13.30 -12.30 -7.12
N ALA A 140 -14.29 -12.65 -7.94
CA ALA A 140 -14.37 -13.98 -8.54
C ALA A 140 -13.67 -14.09 -9.91
N ASP A 141 -13.56 -12.97 -10.65
CA ASP A 141 -12.96 -12.95 -11.99
C ASP A 141 -12.36 -11.57 -12.36
N PRO A 142 -11.01 -11.45 -12.42
CA PRO A 142 -10.05 -12.44 -11.95
C PRO A 142 -10.21 -12.67 -10.44
N LEU A 143 -9.83 -13.88 -9.99
CA LEU A 143 -9.83 -14.19 -8.56
C LEU A 143 -8.91 -13.19 -7.84
N GLY A 144 -9.38 -12.59 -6.75
CA GLY A 144 -8.62 -11.59 -6.01
C GLY A 144 -9.06 -11.56 -4.56
N LEU A 145 -8.10 -11.39 -3.65
CA LEU A 145 -8.37 -11.28 -2.22
C LEU A 145 -7.71 -10.01 -1.68
N SER A 146 -8.52 -9.15 -1.07
CA SER A 146 -8.06 -7.96 -0.35
C SER A 146 -8.55 -8.07 1.09
N ALA A 147 -7.64 -8.05 2.06
CA ALA A 147 -7.97 -8.05 3.48
C ALA A 147 -7.70 -6.65 4.03
N ASN A 148 -8.64 -6.13 4.83
CA ASN A 148 -8.47 -4.84 5.49
C ASN A 148 -7.49 -4.98 6.66
N GLN A 149 -6.20 -4.92 6.34
CA GLN A 149 -5.11 -5.00 7.33
C GLN A 149 -5.11 -3.81 8.30
N GLU A 150 -5.75 -2.70 7.93
CA GLU A 150 -5.85 -1.48 8.75
C GLU A 150 -7.13 -1.41 9.61
N LEU A 151 -7.92 -2.49 9.66
CA LEU A 151 -9.07 -2.55 10.56
C LEU A 151 -8.67 -2.40 12.04
N PRO A 152 -7.59 -3.05 12.55
CA PRO A 152 -7.16 -2.88 13.94
C PRO A 152 -6.72 -1.45 14.25
N SER A 153 -5.87 -0.84 13.40
CA SER A 153 -5.35 0.51 13.58
C SER A 153 -6.49 1.55 13.56
N SER A 154 -7.38 1.47 12.58
CA SER A 154 -8.56 2.35 12.49
C SER A 154 -9.53 2.16 13.65
N ALA A 155 -9.76 0.92 14.11
CA ALA A 155 -10.62 0.64 15.26
C ALA A 155 -10.05 1.23 16.56
N VAL A 156 -8.74 1.09 16.81
CA VAL A 156 -8.08 1.65 17.99
C VAL A 156 -8.21 3.17 18.02
N TRP A 157 -7.85 3.87 16.94
CA TRP A 157 -7.92 5.33 16.88
C TRP A 157 -9.37 5.84 16.93
N SER A 158 -10.29 5.19 16.21
CA SER A 158 -11.71 5.56 16.27
C SER A 158 -12.33 5.30 17.65
N ALA A 159 -11.92 4.24 18.35
CA ALA A 159 -12.40 3.95 19.70
C ALA A 159 -11.92 4.99 20.72
N LEU A 160 -10.69 5.50 20.57
CA LEU A 160 -10.18 6.64 21.33
C LEU A 160 -10.92 7.95 21.00
N GLY A 161 -11.70 7.98 19.92
CA GLY A 161 -12.47 9.15 19.50
C GLY A 161 -11.70 10.09 18.56
N ALA A 162 -10.64 9.61 17.91
CA ALA A 162 -9.93 10.33 16.86
C ALA A 162 -10.65 10.19 15.51
N ARG A 163 -10.60 11.26 14.70
CA ARG A 163 -11.02 11.20 13.30
C ARG A 163 -10.00 10.40 12.52
N VAL A 164 -10.46 9.44 11.71
CA VAL A 164 -9.54 8.56 10.97
C VAL A 164 -9.81 8.69 9.48
N LEU A 165 -8.74 8.83 8.70
CA LEU A 165 -8.77 8.61 7.26
C LEU A 165 -7.72 7.57 6.88
N ILE A 166 -8.12 6.61 6.07
CA ILE A 166 -7.27 5.58 5.50
C ILE A 166 -7.22 5.84 3.99
N THR A 167 -6.03 6.14 3.46
CA THR A 167 -5.84 6.38 2.04
C THR A 167 -5.66 5.08 1.27
N ASP A 168 -6.16 4.98 0.03
CA ASP A 168 -5.83 3.86 -0.85
C ASP A 168 -4.52 4.07 -1.61
N TYR A 169 -3.98 5.29 -1.64
CA TYR A 169 -2.94 5.77 -2.57
C TYR A 169 -3.41 5.94 -4.02
N ILE A 170 -2.61 6.70 -4.77
CA ILE A 170 -2.82 6.98 -6.19
C ILE A 170 -2.78 5.67 -6.99
N GLY A 171 -3.74 5.50 -7.89
CA GLY A 171 -3.84 4.33 -8.79
C GLY A 171 -4.32 3.03 -8.13
N LEU A 172 -4.72 3.07 -6.86
CA LEU A 172 -5.47 1.97 -6.23
C LEU A 172 -6.94 2.34 -6.17
N GLY A 173 -7.77 1.51 -6.81
CA GLY A 173 -9.22 1.69 -6.90
C GLY A 173 -9.64 2.67 -7.98
N THR A 174 -8.78 3.64 -8.30
CA THR A 174 -8.99 4.73 -9.25
C THR A 174 -8.12 4.55 -10.49
N PRO A 175 -8.50 5.11 -11.66
CA PRO A 175 -7.78 4.87 -12.92
C PRO A 175 -6.28 5.18 -12.85
N GLY A 176 -5.47 4.30 -13.42
CA GLY A 176 -4.02 4.44 -13.50
C GLY A 176 -3.30 3.21 -12.93
N ILE A 177 -1.97 3.26 -12.90
CA ILE A 177 -1.17 2.25 -12.21
C ILE A 177 -0.87 2.75 -10.81
N HIS A 178 -1.12 1.92 -9.80
CA HIS A 178 -0.64 2.22 -8.46
C HIS A 178 0.89 2.34 -8.45
N THR A 179 1.38 3.53 -8.09
CA THR A 179 2.81 3.83 -8.00
C THR A 179 3.39 3.31 -6.69
N TYR A 180 3.43 1.99 -6.57
CA TYR A 180 3.91 1.28 -5.39
C TYR A 180 5.26 1.82 -4.92
N ALA A 181 5.34 2.15 -3.63
CA ALA A 181 6.52 2.74 -2.96
C ALA A 181 7.07 4.06 -3.55
N ASN A 182 6.33 4.77 -4.41
CA ASN A 182 6.73 6.10 -4.87
C ASN A 182 6.57 7.12 -3.74
N ARG A 183 7.67 7.70 -3.26
CA ARG A 183 7.66 8.63 -2.11
C ARG A 183 6.80 9.87 -2.33
N PHE A 184 6.80 10.46 -3.53
CA PHE A 184 6.06 11.69 -3.81
C PHE A 184 4.56 11.44 -3.77
N GLU A 185 4.12 10.46 -4.54
CA GLU A 185 2.70 10.17 -4.70
C GLU A 185 2.07 9.59 -3.44
N SER A 186 2.81 8.74 -2.71
CA SER A 186 2.34 8.23 -1.41
C SER A 186 2.33 9.31 -0.32
N GLY A 187 3.35 10.17 -0.28
CA GLY A 187 3.41 11.31 0.64
C GLY A 187 2.31 12.34 0.40
N HIS A 188 2.06 12.70 -0.87
CA HIS A 188 0.95 13.56 -1.25
C HIS A 188 -0.40 12.95 -0.86
N ALA A 189 -0.63 11.67 -1.15
CA ALA A 189 -1.89 11.00 -0.81
C ALA A 189 -2.17 11.03 0.71
N VAL A 190 -1.14 10.84 1.54
CA VAL A 190 -1.28 10.93 3.01
C VAL A 190 -1.60 12.35 3.47
N LEU A 191 -0.85 13.37 3.01
CA LEU A 191 -1.06 14.77 3.43
C LEU A 191 -2.38 15.35 2.90
N ASP A 192 -2.75 15.03 1.67
CA ASP A 192 -4.02 15.44 1.07
C ASP A 192 -5.20 14.69 1.68
N GLY A 193 -4.98 13.45 2.10
CA GLY A 193 -5.92 12.72 2.95
C GLY A 193 -6.17 13.46 4.28
N ALA A 194 -5.15 14.04 4.91
CA ALA A 194 -5.34 14.84 6.11
C ALA A 194 -6.21 16.10 5.85
N ARG A 195 -5.95 16.80 4.75
CA ARG A 195 -6.76 17.95 4.30
C ARG A 195 -8.21 17.54 4.07
N ALA A 196 -8.44 16.43 3.36
CA ALA A 196 -9.76 15.88 3.08
C ALA A 196 -10.50 15.49 4.37
N ALA A 197 -9.81 14.80 5.30
CA ALA A 197 -10.36 14.42 6.58
C ALA A 197 -10.79 15.64 7.41
N ASN A 198 -9.94 16.67 7.49
CA ASN A 198 -10.27 17.90 8.22
C ASN A 198 -11.49 18.60 7.61
N ALA A 199 -11.56 18.70 6.28
CA ALA A 199 -12.71 19.27 5.58
C ALA A 199 -14.01 18.50 5.84
N LEU A 200 -13.98 17.16 5.78
CA LEU A 200 -15.14 16.31 6.11
C LEU A 200 -15.56 16.42 7.57
N GLY A 201 -14.60 16.64 8.46
CA GLY A 201 -14.83 16.88 9.88
C GLY A 201 -15.32 18.29 10.23
N GLY A 202 -15.35 19.21 9.25
CA GLY A 202 -15.69 20.62 9.48
C GLY A 202 -14.67 21.34 10.36
N VAL A 203 -13.40 20.93 10.34
CA VAL A 203 -12.32 21.51 11.15
C VAL A 203 -11.20 22.07 10.27
N GLY A 204 -10.43 23.01 10.80
CA GLY A 204 -9.33 23.64 10.08
C GLY A 204 -8.00 22.87 10.17
N PRO A 205 -6.97 23.33 9.43
CA PRO A 205 -5.65 22.71 9.38
C PRO A 205 -4.87 22.78 10.70
N GLU A 206 -5.29 23.63 11.64
CA GLU A 206 -4.79 23.70 13.02
C GLU A 206 -5.13 22.47 13.87
N THR A 207 -6.05 21.62 13.40
CA THR A 207 -6.40 20.36 14.07
C THR A 207 -5.16 19.49 14.25
N PRO A 208 -4.87 18.98 15.47
CA PRO A 208 -3.74 18.09 15.69
C PRO A 208 -3.79 16.89 14.74
N LEU A 209 -2.70 16.67 14.01
CA LEU A 209 -2.57 15.61 13.02
C LEU A 209 -1.53 14.58 13.45
N ILE A 210 -1.84 13.31 13.21
CA ILE A 210 -0.94 12.18 13.40
C ILE A 210 -0.90 11.33 12.14
N LEU A 211 0.29 10.84 11.79
CA LEU A 211 0.50 9.89 10.70
C LEU A 211 0.85 8.51 11.27
N TRP A 212 0.20 7.47 10.74
CA TRP A 212 0.37 6.08 11.16
C TRP A 212 0.58 5.20 9.94
N GLY A 213 1.67 4.42 9.90
CA GLY A 213 1.90 3.50 8.79
C GLY A 213 2.95 2.44 9.09
N TYR A 214 2.75 1.27 8.51
CA TYR A 214 3.66 0.13 8.59
C TYR A 214 4.01 -0.40 7.19
N SER A 215 5.22 -0.95 6.98
CA SER A 215 5.66 -1.51 5.68
C SER A 215 5.66 -0.44 4.57
N GLN A 216 4.98 -0.67 3.44
CA GLN A 216 4.71 0.37 2.43
C GLN A 216 4.13 1.65 3.08
N GLY A 217 3.20 1.48 4.02
CA GLY A 217 2.60 2.56 4.78
C GLY A 217 3.59 3.32 5.66
N GLY A 218 4.58 2.62 6.22
CA GLY A 218 5.67 3.25 6.96
C GLY A 218 6.55 4.11 6.05
N GLY A 219 6.78 3.67 4.81
CA GLY A 219 7.43 4.47 3.78
C GLY A 219 6.59 5.70 3.39
N ALA A 220 5.27 5.52 3.21
CA ALA A 220 4.36 6.61 2.85
C ALA A 220 4.26 7.68 3.95
N THR A 221 4.15 7.29 5.22
CA THR A 221 4.10 8.25 6.34
C THR A 221 5.45 8.90 6.61
N ALA A 222 6.56 8.18 6.40
CA ALA A 222 7.89 8.77 6.42
C ALA A 222 8.05 9.82 5.31
N ALA A 223 7.65 9.51 4.07
CA ALA A 223 7.68 10.46 2.95
C ALA A 223 6.82 11.70 3.23
N ALA A 224 5.60 11.50 3.74
CA ALA A 224 4.71 12.58 4.15
C ALA A 224 5.34 13.46 5.25
N ALA A 225 6.05 12.86 6.21
CA ALA A 225 6.74 13.61 7.27
C ALA A 225 7.89 14.47 6.71
N GLU A 226 8.65 13.99 5.72
CA GLU A 226 9.66 14.80 5.02
C GLU A 226 9.05 15.94 4.21
N MET A 227 7.91 15.70 3.57
CA MET A 227 7.26 16.64 2.66
C MET A 227 6.40 17.69 3.35
N GLN A 228 5.87 17.39 4.54
CA GLN A 228 4.95 18.27 5.26
C GLN A 228 5.43 19.74 5.35
N PRO A 229 6.71 20.05 5.66
CA PRO A 229 7.17 21.43 5.79
C PRO A 229 7.08 22.27 4.51
N GLU A 230 7.09 21.63 3.34
CA GLU A 230 7.06 22.33 2.04
C GLU A 230 5.71 22.15 1.32
N TYR A 231 5.18 20.93 1.32
CA TYR A 231 3.96 20.58 0.60
C TYR A 231 2.67 20.89 1.37
N ALA A 232 2.70 20.77 2.69
CA ALA A 232 1.54 21.00 3.55
C ALA A 232 1.88 21.70 4.88
N PRO A 233 2.56 22.87 4.82
CA PRO A 233 3.05 23.57 6.01
C PRO A 233 1.93 24.01 6.96
N GLU A 234 0.70 24.12 6.46
CA GLU A 234 -0.46 24.52 7.25
C GLU A 234 -0.95 23.42 8.20
N LEU A 235 -0.67 22.15 7.91
CA LEU A 235 -1.15 21.03 8.71
C LEU A 235 -0.39 20.94 10.05
N ASN A 236 -1.12 20.93 11.16
CA ASN A 236 -0.56 20.80 12.50
C ASN A 236 -0.13 19.35 12.83
N LEU A 237 0.89 18.85 12.12
CA LEU A 237 1.47 17.54 12.36
C LEU A 237 2.17 17.50 13.73
N LYS A 238 1.72 16.60 14.61
CA LYS A 238 2.25 16.42 15.97
C LYS A 238 3.27 15.30 16.05
N GLY A 239 3.11 14.26 15.24
CA GLY A 239 4.03 13.15 15.20
C GLY A 239 3.67 12.09 14.17
N THR A 240 4.65 11.27 13.85
CA THR A 240 4.54 10.20 12.86
C THR A 240 5.05 8.89 13.44
N TRP A 241 4.34 7.80 13.17
CA TRP A 241 4.89 6.45 13.26
C TRP A 241 5.14 5.91 11.86
N ALA A 242 6.40 5.52 11.62
CA ALA A 242 6.86 4.85 10.42
C ALA A 242 7.47 3.50 10.84
N GLY A 243 6.63 2.46 10.93
CA GLY A 243 7.07 1.11 11.28
C GLY A 243 7.49 0.32 10.04
N GLY A 244 8.62 -0.38 10.12
CA GLY A 244 9.22 -1.10 8.99
C GLY A 244 9.17 -0.30 7.68
N PRO A 245 9.67 0.95 7.64
CA PRO A 245 9.43 1.83 6.50
C PRO A 245 10.15 1.31 5.24
N VAL A 246 9.43 1.32 4.12
CA VAL A 246 10.00 1.18 2.78
C VAL A 246 10.72 2.49 2.41
N ALA A 247 11.96 2.64 2.87
CA ALA A 247 12.76 3.87 2.74
C ALA A 247 13.82 3.81 1.63
N ASP A 248 14.34 2.63 1.31
CA ASP A 248 15.30 2.38 0.25
C ASP A 248 14.80 1.24 -0.64
N LEU A 249 14.17 1.61 -1.77
CA LEU A 249 13.56 0.65 -2.68
C LEU A 249 14.59 -0.34 -3.24
N ALA A 250 15.82 0.11 -3.56
CA ALA A 250 16.86 -0.77 -4.10
C ALA A 250 17.25 -1.88 -3.10
N ALA A 251 17.38 -1.54 -1.81
CA ALA A 251 17.64 -2.52 -0.76
C ALA A 251 16.49 -3.55 -0.64
N ILE A 252 15.24 -3.08 -0.70
CA ILE A 252 14.05 -3.95 -0.58
C ILE A 252 13.96 -4.91 -1.77
N LEU A 253 14.09 -4.41 -3.00
CA LEU A 253 14.03 -5.24 -4.22
C LEU A 253 15.05 -6.38 -4.20
N THR A 254 16.21 -6.15 -3.58
CA THR A 254 17.22 -7.19 -3.39
C THR A 254 16.76 -8.25 -2.37
N THR A 255 16.19 -7.82 -1.25
CA THR A 255 15.80 -8.71 -0.15
C THR A 255 14.58 -9.56 -0.47
N ILE A 256 13.56 -9.00 -1.13
CA ILE A 256 12.30 -9.71 -1.34
C ILE A 256 12.31 -10.66 -2.55
N ASP A 257 13.38 -10.67 -3.35
CA ASP A 257 13.48 -11.56 -4.52
C ASP A 257 13.50 -13.04 -4.08
N GLY A 258 12.42 -13.76 -4.40
CA GLY A 258 12.19 -15.13 -3.94
C GLY A 258 11.67 -15.27 -2.51
N ALA A 259 11.34 -14.17 -1.82
CA ALA A 259 10.55 -14.21 -0.58
C ALA A 259 9.07 -14.46 -0.90
N LEU A 260 8.23 -14.74 0.11
CA LEU A 260 6.81 -15.08 -0.09
C LEU A 260 6.09 -14.07 -0.99
N ILE A 261 6.38 -12.78 -0.83
CA ILE A 261 5.81 -11.67 -1.62
C ILE A 261 6.74 -11.15 -2.73
N GLY A 262 7.67 -11.95 -3.25
CA GLY A 262 8.66 -11.51 -4.25
C GLY A 262 8.07 -10.91 -5.52
N GLY A 263 6.81 -11.21 -5.85
CA GLY A 263 6.07 -10.54 -6.92
C GLY A 263 5.83 -9.04 -6.70
N ALA A 264 5.99 -8.51 -5.49
CA ALA A 264 5.92 -7.07 -5.22
C ALA A 264 7.06 -6.29 -5.92
N ILE A 265 8.14 -6.95 -6.34
CA ILE A 265 9.14 -6.35 -7.25
C ILE A 265 8.48 -5.91 -8.56
N GLY A 266 7.53 -6.68 -9.08
CA GLY A 266 6.76 -6.28 -10.26
C GLY A 266 5.90 -5.04 -10.01
N PHE A 267 5.32 -4.88 -8.81
CA PHE A 267 4.57 -3.66 -8.47
C PHE A 267 5.46 -2.43 -8.50
N ALA A 268 6.66 -2.52 -7.92
CA ALA A 268 7.65 -1.46 -7.94
C ALA A 268 8.12 -1.13 -9.36
N VAL A 269 8.44 -2.15 -10.17
CA VAL A 269 8.85 -1.96 -11.57
C VAL A 269 7.73 -1.29 -12.38
N ASN A 270 6.51 -1.79 -12.30
CA ASN A 270 5.35 -1.20 -12.99
C ASN A 270 5.10 0.25 -12.54
N GLY A 271 5.22 0.53 -11.23
CA GLY A 271 5.08 1.87 -10.68
C GLY A 271 6.16 2.84 -11.16
N MET A 272 7.41 2.37 -11.28
CA MET A 272 8.50 3.15 -11.87
C MET A 272 8.25 3.40 -13.36
N LEU A 273 7.89 2.37 -14.14
CA LEU A 273 7.59 2.52 -15.56
C LEU A 273 6.46 3.52 -15.81
N ALA A 274 5.44 3.56 -14.94
CA ALA A 274 4.33 4.52 -15.05
C ALA A 274 4.77 5.99 -14.92
N ARG A 275 5.94 6.28 -14.32
CA ARG A 275 6.39 7.65 -14.03
C ARG A 275 7.72 8.06 -14.65
N TYR A 276 8.53 7.07 -15.00
CA TYR A 276 9.88 7.25 -15.55
C TYR A 276 9.93 6.59 -16.93
N PRO A 277 9.37 7.25 -17.97
CA PRO A 277 9.23 6.64 -19.29
C PRO A 277 10.56 6.22 -19.92
N GLU A 278 11.66 6.85 -19.53
CA GLU A 278 13.03 6.50 -19.90
C GLU A 278 13.43 5.07 -19.50
N LEU A 279 12.79 4.48 -18.49
CA LEU A 279 13.07 3.10 -18.05
C LEU A 279 12.46 2.05 -18.97
N HIS A 280 11.40 2.35 -19.74
CA HIS A 280 10.67 1.34 -20.54
C HIS A 280 11.60 0.58 -21.48
N ALA A 281 12.34 1.31 -22.31
CA ALA A 281 13.21 0.69 -23.30
C ALA A 281 14.33 -0.14 -22.64
N ALA A 282 14.79 0.23 -21.44
CA ALA A 282 15.82 -0.48 -20.72
C ALA A 282 15.29 -1.76 -20.06
N VAL A 283 14.15 -1.68 -19.38
CA VAL A 283 13.48 -2.84 -18.78
C VAL A 283 13.03 -3.82 -19.86
N ASP A 284 12.43 -3.35 -20.96
CA ASP A 284 11.96 -4.19 -22.06
C ASP A 284 13.08 -5.02 -22.72
N ARG A 285 14.31 -4.49 -22.78
CA ARG A 285 15.47 -5.21 -23.34
C ARG A 285 15.87 -6.41 -22.49
N VAL A 286 15.66 -6.36 -21.17
CA VAL A 286 16.10 -7.40 -20.23
C VAL A 286 14.98 -8.35 -19.85
N THR A 287 13.72 -7.95 -20.02
CA THR A 287 12.54 -8.77 -19.70
C THR A 287 12.20 -9.73 -20.85
N SER A 288 11.96 -11.00 -20.52
CA SER A 288 11.51 -12.02 -21.48
C SER A 288 10.03 -11.81 -21.86
N PRO A 289 9.52 -12.43 -22.94
CA PRO A 289 8.09 -12.39 -23.25
C PRO A 289 7.21 -12.84 -22.07
N ALA A 290 7.57 -13.96 -21.42
CA ALA A 290 6.87 -14.44 -20.23
C ALA A 290 7.00 -13.47 -19.04
N GLY A 291 8.15 -12.79 -18.92
CA GLY A 291 8.34 -11.74 -17.93
C GLY A 291 7.41 -10.55 -18.14
N ARG A 292 7.21 -10.11 -19.38
CA ARG A 292 6.27 -9.03 -19.72
C ARG A 292 4.83 -9.44 -19.40
N ASP A 293 4.45 -10.66 -19.74
CA ASP A 293 3.13 -11.21 -19.41
C ASP A 293 2.91 -11.26 -17.89
N MET A 294 3.96 -11.62 -17.12
CA MET A 294 3.91 -11.61 -15.67
C MET A 294 3.83 -10.19 -15.10
N LEU A 295 4.61 -9.22 -15.60
CA LEU A 295 4.51 -7.82 -15.17
C LEU A 295 3.10 -7.25 -15.43
N ALA A 296 2.51 -7.58 -16.59
CA ALA A 296 1.12 -7.25 -16.89
C ALA A 296 0.15 -7.91 -15.90
N THR A 297 0.33 -9.20 -15.59
CA THR A 297 -0.47 -9.90 -14.57
C THR A 297 -0.35 -9.24 -13.19
N LEU A 298 0.87 -8.85 -12.78
CA LEU A 298 1.14 -8.20 -11.51
C LEU A 298 0.50 -6.79 -11.46
N SER A 299 0.39 -6.10 -12.59
CA SER A 299 -0.25 -4.77 -12.66
C SER A 299 -1.71 -4.74 -12.23
N ASP A 300 -2.37 -5.90 -12.18
CA ASP A 300 -3.74 -6.04 -11.68
C ASP A 300 -3.83 -7.03 -10.50
N SER A 301 -2.73 -7.39 -9.86
CA SER A 301 -2.72 -8.39 -8.76
C SER A 301 -2.82 -7.75 -7.37
N CYS A 302 -3.47 -8.44 -6.44
CA CYS A 302 -3.45 -8.09 -5.01
C CYS A 302 -2.31 -8.80 -4.27
N VAL A 303 -1.94 -8.30 -3.08
CA VAL A 303 -0.89 -8.92 -2.25
C VAL A 303 -1.21 -10.40 -1.93
N ALA A 304 -2.48 -10.74 -1.74
CA ALA A 304 -2.89 -12.12 -1.52
C ALA A 304 -2.73 -13.00 -2.77
N ASP A 305 -2.81 -12.43 -3.97
CA ASP A 305 -2.56 -13.15 -5.22
C ASP A 305 -1.06 -13.52 -5.32
N LEU A 306 -0.17 -12.66 -4.81
CA LEU A 306 1.25 -13.01 -4.69
C LEU A 306 1.43 -14.22 -3.78
N ILE A 307 0.81 -14.22 -2.60
CA ILE A 307 0.93 -15.31 -1.62
C ILE A 307 0.34 -16.64 -2.14
N THR A 308 -0.76 -16.57 -2.89
CA THR A 308 -1.53 -17.77 -3.26
C THR A 308 -1.24 -18.30 -4.66
N ARG A 309 -0.84 -17.44 -5.61
CA ARG A 309 -0.63 -17.81 -7.02
C ARG A 309 0.80 -17.63 -7.50
N HIS A 310 1.53 -16.69 -6.91
CA HIS A 310 2.92 -16.39 -7.27
C HIS A 310 3.88 -16.44 -6.06
N PRO A 311 3.73 -17.39 -5.11
CA PRO A 311 4.56 -17.39 -3.91
C PRO A 311 6.02 -17.64 -4.28
N PHE A 312 6.93 -16.92 -3.63
CA PHE A 312 8.37 -17.08 -3.84
C PHE A 312 8.81 -16.81 -5.29
N LEU A 313 8.05 -16.01 -6.04
CA LEU A 313 8.42 -15.59 -7.39
C LEU A 313 9.83 -14.98 -7.38
N ARG A 314 10.69 -15.50 -8.24
CA ARG A 314 12.03 -14.97 -8.47
C ARG A 314 12.12 -14.22 -9.77
N THR A 315 12.73 -13.04 -9.75
CA THR A 315 12.75 -12.17 -10.93
C THR A 315 13.66 -12.68 -12.04
N ASN A 316 14.59 -13.58 -11.72
CA ASN A 316 15.40 -14.27 -12.73
C ASN A 316 14.58 -15.12 -13.72
N SER A 317 13.36 -15.51 -13.35
CA SER A 317 12.43 -16.19 -14.24
C SER A 317 11.75 -15.24 -15.24
N LEU A 318 11.88 -13.92 -15.02
CA LEU A 318 11.23 -12.88 -15.82
C LEU A 318 12.16 -12.26 -16.86
N THR A 319 13.46 -12.60 -16.85
CA THR A 319 14.47 -11.98 -17.70
C THR A 319 14.92 -12.89 -18.84
N VAL A 320 15.52 -12.31 -19.88
CA VAL A 320 15.96 -13.04 -21.08
C VAL A 320 17.21 -13.91 -20.85
N ASP A 321 18.00 -13.59 -19.83
CA ASP A 321 19.31 -14.19 -19.56
C ASP A 321 19.39 -14.91 -18.21
N GLY A 322 18.30 -14.93 -17.43
CA GLY A 322 18.25 -15.60 -16.13
C GLY A 322 18.96 -14.87 -15.00
N ARG A 323 19.34 -13.59 -15.17
CA ARG A 323 19.75 -12.71 -14.07
C ARG A 323 18.53 -12.05 -13.43
N SER A 324 18.59 -11.70 -12.14
CA SER A 324 17.48 -11.01 -11.47
C SER A 324 17.21 -9.63 -12.09
N LEU A 325 15.98 -9.14 -11.99
CA LEU A 325 15.64 -7.77 -12.37
C LEU A 325 16.44 -6.77 -11.55
N THR A 326 16.74 -7.05 -10.28
CA THR A 326 17.56 -6.18 -9.43
C THR A 326 19.02 -6.09 -9.91
N GLU A 327 19.62 -7.20 -10.36
CA GLU A 327 20.94 -7.18 -11.02
C GLU A 327 20.92 -6.32 -12.29
N HIS A 328 19.88 -6.44 -13.12
CA HIS A 328 19.74 -5.60 -14.31
C HIS A 328 19.52 -4.12 -13.96
N LEU A 329 18.66 -3.81 -12.98
CA LEU A 329 18.43 -2.43 -12.53
C LEU A 329 19.70 -1.76 -12.01
N ALA A 330 20.62 -2.51 -11.39
CA ALA A 330 21.90 -1.98 -10.97
C ALA A 330 22.83 -1.61 -12.15
N GLU A 331 22.63 -2.22 -13.32
CA GLU A 331 23.41 -1.97 -14.54
C GLU A 331 22.74 -0.98 -15.51
N ILE A 332 21.43 -0.74 -15.37
CA ILE A 332 20.67 0.21 -16.18
C ILE A 332 21.01 1.64 -15.73
N PRO A 333 21.68 2.47 -16.57
CA PRO A 333 22.09 3.82 -16.18
C PRO A 333 20.92 4.72 -15.77
N GLU A 334 19.75 4.53 -16.36
CA GLU A 334 18.54 5.28 -16.09
C GLU A 334 17.88 4.90 -14.74
N ALA A 335 18.14 3.71 -14.20
CA ALA A 335 17.47 3.19 -13.00
C ALA A 335 18.07 3.72 -11.69
N ALA A 336 19.40 3.90 -11.63
CA ALA A 336 20.04 4.39 -10.41
C ALA A 336 19.59 5.81 -10.00
N PRO A 337 19.45 6.79 -10.90
CA PRO A 337 18.87 8.10 -10.58
C PRO A 337 17.44 8.00 -10.04
N VAL A 338 16.60 7.17 -10.66
CA VAL A 338 15.20 6.97 -10.23
C VAL A 338 15.13 6.38 -8.83
N LEU A 339 15.89 5.32 -8.56
CA LEU A 339 15.94 4.70 -7.23
C LEU A 339 16.50 5.65 -6.17
N ALA A 340 17.48 6.48 -6.53
CA ALA A 340 18.03 7.51 -5.63
C ALA A 340 17.04 8.63 -5.35
N GLU A 341 16.25 9.06 -6.35
CA GLU A 341 15.19 10.05 -6.21
C GLU A 341 14.07 9.55 -5.30
N LEU A 342 13.69 8.26 -5.43
CA LEU A 342 12.63 7.65 -4.63
C LEU A 342 13.05 7.31 -3.20
N ARG A 343 14.34 7.30 -2.88
CA ARG A 343 14.85 7.01 -1.54
C ARG A 343 14.48 8.11 -0.55
N LEU A 344 14.14 7.71 0.68
CA LEU A 344 13.94 8.60 1.82
C LEU A 344 15.24 8.87 2.58
N GLY A 345 15.25 9.92 3.39
CA GLY A 345 16.38 10.36 4.22
C GLY A 345 17.11 11.57 3.66
N SER A 346 16.75 12.06 2.47
CA SER A 346 17.37 13.23 1.85
C SER A 346 16.95 14.56 2.47
N THR A 347 15.78 14.58 3.11
CA THR A 347 15.19 15.77 3.72
C THR A 347 14.67 15.39 5.09
N LYS A 348 14.93 16.19 6.11
CA LYS A 348 14.44 15.87 7.45
C LYS A 348 12.96 16.20 7.67
N PRO A 349 12.24 15.43 8.49
CA PRO A 349 10.95 15.85 9.01
C PRO A 349 11.10 17.01 10.01
N ALA A 350 10.13 17.93 10.04
CA ALA A 350 10.09 19.01 11.02
C ALA A 350 9.49 18.59 12.37
N THR A 351 8.78 17.47 12.40
CA THR A 351 8.05 16.96 13.56
C THR A 351 8.66 15.66 14.08
N PRO A 352 8.49 15.30 15.35
CA PRO A 352 9.02 14.05 15.90
C PRO A 352 8.53 12.81 15.15
N VAL A 353 9.43 11.88 14.85
CA VAL A 353 9.10 10.59 14.22
C VAL A 353 9.56 9.43 15.09
N LEU A 354 8.66 8.47 15.32
CA LEU A 354 8.99 7.13 15.79
C LEU A 354 9.21 6.23 14.58
N ILE A 355 10.43 5.71 14.45
CA ILE A 355 10.73 4.62 13.51
C ILE A 355 10.86 3.34 14.32
N THR A 356 10.14 2.30 13.95
CA THR A 356 10.35 0.96 14.51
C THR A 356 10.73 -0.01 13.41
N SER A 357 11.57 -1.00 13.69
CA SER A 357 11.97 -2.00 12.69
C SER A 357 12.36 -3.32 13.35
N GLY A 358 11.89 -4.44 12.78
CA GLY A 358 12.32 -5.77 13.18
C GLY A 358 13.78 -6.03 12.82
N ARG A 359 14.59 -6.48 13.77
CA ARG A 359 15.99 -6.88 13.52
C ARG A 359 16.07 -8.03 12.52
N ASN A 360 15.11 -8.95 12.60
CA ASN A 360 15.03 -10.16 11.79
C ASN A 360 13.97 -10.06 10.69
N ASP A 361 13.53 -8.84 10.34
CA ASP A 361 12.57 -8.62 9.26
C ASP A 361 13.14 -9.14 7.93
N ASP A 362 12.40 -10.05 7.30
CA ASP A 362 12.77 -10.76 6.07
C ASP A 362 12.15 -10.15 4.82
N THR A 363 11.49 -8.99 4.97
CA THR A 363 10.76 -8.31 3.89
C THR A 363 11.22 -6.87 3.74
N VAL A 364 11.27 -6.12 4.84
CA VAL A 364 11.79 -4.75 4.89
C VAL A 364 13.09 -4.77 5.71
N PRO A 365 14.27 -4.68 5.07
CA PRO A 365 15.54 -4.89 5.78
C PRO A 365 15.77 -3.88 6.90
N TYR A 366 16.09 -4.34 8.10
CA TYR A 366 16.40 -3.48 9.26
C TYR A 366 17.38 -2.33 8.95
N GLY A 367 18.42 -2.63 8.18
CA GLY A 367 19.51 -1.68 7.89
C GLY A 367 19.06 -0.41 7.18
N GLN A 368 18.07 -0.48 6.29
CA GLN A 368 17.58 0.72 5.60
C GLN A 368 16.72 1.63 6.51
N ALA A 369 15.92 1.04 7.42
CA ALA A 369 15.14 1.81 8.39
C ALA A 369 16.05 2.49 9.40
N ARG A 370 17.11 1.79 9.86
CA ARG A 370 18.13 2.39 10.73
C ARG A 370 18.87 3.53 10.02
N ARG A 371 19.26 3.33 8.76
CA ARG A 371 19.90 4.38 7.95
C ARG A 371 19.01 5.60 7.78
N LEU A 372 17.70 5.43 7.54
CA LEU A 372 16.75 6.55 7.49
C LEU A 372 16.79 7.38 8.78
N ALA A 373 16.74 6.72 9.94
CA ALA A 373 16.83 7.40 11.23
C ALA A 373 18.17 8.12 11.43
N GLU A 374 19.28 7.50 11.03
CA GLU A 374 20.62 8.10 11.08
C GLU A 374 20.76 9.31 10.16
N ASP A 375 20.27 9.23 8.91
CA ASP A 375 20.28 10.30 7.91
C ASP A 375 19.47 11.51 8.39
N TRP A 376 18.26 11.30 8.91
CA TRP A 376 17.43 12.36 9.51
C TRP A 376 18.08 12.96 10.75
N CYS A 377 18.67 12.11 11.60
CA CYS A 377 19.34 12.57 12.79
C CYS A 377 20.54 13.48 12.46
N GLY A 378 21.33 13.11 11.44
CA GLY A 378 22.45 13.90 10.94
C GLY A 378 22.04 15.30 10.44
N GLN A 379 20.79 15.47 10.05
CA GLN A 379 20.21 16.75 9.64
C GLN A 379 19.55 17.52 10.80
N GLY A 380 19.57 16.97 12.02
CA GLY A 380 18.97 17.56 13.21
C GLY A 380 17.45 17.41 13.26
N ALA A 381 16.92 16.27 12.82
CA ALA A 381 15.55 15.86 13.10
C ALA A 381 15.38 15.42 14.56
N THR A 382 14.13 15.23 14.98
CA THR A 382 13.79 14.54 16.23
C THR A 382 13.30 13.13 15.91
N VAL A 383 14.13 12.12 16.19
CA VAL A 383 13.84 10.72 15.82
C VAL A 383 13.97 9.82 17.03
N THR A 384 12.99 8.96 17.24
CA THR A 384 13.12 7.80 18.12
C THR A 384 13.17 6.56 17.25
N PHE A 385 14.28 5.85 17.25
CA PHE A 385 14.43 4.57 16.58
C PHE A 385 14.33 3.46 17.61
N ARG A 386 13.44 2.48 17.38
CA ARG A 386 13.29 1.30 18.22
C ARG A 386 13.46 0.02 17.40
N THR A 387 14.30 -0.86 17.89
CA THR A 387 14.54 -2.18 17.33
C THR A 387 13.59 -3.18 17.94
N ASN A 388 12.81 -3.85 17.10
CA ASN A 388 12.03 -5.00 17.51
C ASN A 388 12.90 -6.27 17.44
N GLU A 389 13.07 -6.92 18.59
CA GLU A 389 13.95 -8.08 18.78
C GLU A 389 13.23 -9.43 18.63
N LEU A 390 12.07 -9.47 17.96
CA LEU A 390 11.38 -10.73 17.67
C LEU A 390 12.37 -11.70 16.99
N PRO A 391 12.64 -12.89 17.56
CA PRO A 391 13.59 -13.84 17.01
C PRO A 391 13.18 -14.28 15.60
N PRO A 392 14.11 -14.77 14.76
CA PRO A 392 13.78 -15.29 13.45
C PRO A 392 12.85 -16.51 13.59
N ILE A 393 11.66 -16.44 13.01
CA ILE A 393 10.62 -17.47 12.98
C ILE A 393 10.22 -17.68 11.53
N LEU A 394 10.61 -18.83 10.97
CA LEU A 394 10.37 -19.19 9.56
C LEU A 394 10.82 -18.10 8.56
N PRO A 395 12.13 -17.76 8.51
CA PRO A 395 12.63 -16.71 7.61
C PRO A 395 12.26 -16.93 6.14
N GLY A 396 11.93 -15.86 5.44
CA GLY A 396 11.50 -15.84 4.05
C GLY A 396 9.99 -16.02 3.86
N THR A 397 9.24 -16.29 4.94
CA THR A 397 7.79 -16.42 4.88
C THR A 397 7.04 -15.10 5.05
N THR A 398 7.74 -13.99 5.32
CA THR A 398 7.19 -12.64 5.53
C THR A 398 6.34 -12.53 6.80
N ILE A 399 5.40 -13.45 7.04
CA ILE A 399 4.35 -13.30 8.06
C ILE A 399 4.91 -13.08 9.47
N PRO A 400 5.71 -13.99 10.06
CA PRO A 400 6.06 -13.86 11.46
C PRO A 400 7.03 -12.70 11.72
N ASN A 401 8.04 -12.53 10.87
CA ASN A 401 9.10 -11.56 11.12
C ASN A 401 8.86 -10.17 10.53
N HIS A 402 7.94 -10.02 9.57
CA HIS A 402 7.53 -8.70 9.08
C HIS A 402 6.27 -8.17 9.78
N PHE A 403 5.19 -8.97 9.90
CA PHE A 403 3.93 -8.52 10.51
C PHE A 403 3.88 -8.73 12.04
N GLY A 404 4.71 -9.63 12.59
CA GLY A 404 4.85 -9.77 14.04
C GLY A 404 5.29 -8.47 14.72
N PRO A 405 6.36 -7.80 14.23
CA PRO A 405 6.77 -6.50 14.75
C PRO A 405 5.70 -5.41 14.61
N GLU A 406 4.88 -5.39 13.55
CA GLU A 406 3.76 -4.46 13.44
C GLU A 406 2.82 -4.55 14.65
N LEU A 407 2.43 -5.77 15.02
CA LEU A 407 1.51 -5.99 16.14
C LEU A 407 2.16 -5.60 17.48
N ILE A 408 3.43 -5.94 17.67
CA ILE A 408 4.18 -5.67 18.89
C ILE A 408 4.43 -4.16 19.04
N ASP A 409 4.95 -3.51 18.00
CA ASP A 409 5.34 -2.11 18.02
C ASP A 409 4.12 -1.19 17.94
N GLY A 410 3.09 -1.59 17.21
CA GLY A 410 1.85 -0.84 17.04
C GLY A 410 0.96 -0.90 18.27
N PHE A 411 0.84 -2.08 18.92
CA PHE A 411 -0.20 -2.32 19.94
C PHE A 411 0.30 -2.96 21.25
N GLY A 412 1.55 -3.39 21.33
CA GLY A 412 2.14 -3.99 22.53
C GLY A 412 2.41 -2.99 23.66
N PRO A 413 3.21 -3.36 24.67
CA PRO A 413 3.70 -2.42 25.70
C PRO A 413 4.67 -1.40 25.09
N ASP A 414 4.63 -0.13 25.53
CA ASP A 414 5.44 0.97 24.96
C ASP A 414 5.34 1.08 23.42
N ASN A 415 4.10 1.10 22.94
CA ASN A 415 3.76 1.07 21.52
C ASN A 415 3.70 2.45 20.85
N ALA A 416 3.51 2.41 19.53
CA ALA A 416 3.31 3.57 18.67
C ALA A 416 2.09 4.42 19.08
N VAL A 417 0.97 3.81 19.51
CA VAL A 417 -0.20 4.57 19.98
C VAL A 417 0.18 5.46 21.16
N THR A 418 0.90 4.91 22.14
CA THR A 418 1.33 5.64 23.34
C THR A 418 2.30 6.75 22.99
N TYR A 419 3.29 6.47 22.12
CA TYR A 419 4.21 7.49 21.63
C TYR A 419 3.46 8.65 20.96
N LEU A 420 2.47 8.37 20.13
CA LEU A 420 1.70 9.38 19.40
C LEU A 420 0.73 10.15 20.30
N LEU A 421 0.15 9.51 21.31
CA LEU A 421 -0.61 10.20 22.37
C LEU A 421 0.26 11.19 23.15
N ASP A 422 1.53 10.85 23.39
CA ASP A 422 2.49 11.78 24.01
C ASP A 422 2.78 12.99 23.12
N ARG A 423 2.82 12.82 21.79
CA ARG A 423 2.94 13.93 20.85
C ARG A 423 1.70 14.82 20.84
N LEU A 424 0.50 14.23 20.91
CA LEU A 424 -0.76 14.97 21.05
C LEU A 424 -0.87 15.72 22.39
N ALA A 425 -0.23 15.23 23.45
CA ALA A 425 -0.10 15.92 24.73
C ALA A 425 0.98 17.00 24.75
N ASP A 426 1.64 17.27 23.61
CA ASP A 426 2.80 18.17 23.51
C ASP A 426 3.92 17.82 24.52
N LYS A 427 4.07 16.52 24.87
CA LYS A 427 5.17 16.08 25.74
C LYS A 427 6.50 16.30 25.01
N PRO A 428 7.46 17.02 25.62
CA PRO A 428 8.73 17.31 24.99
C PRO A 428 9.47 16.04 24.57
N VAL A 429 9.91 16.03 23.32
CA VAL A 429 10.87 15.06 22.77
C VAL A 429 11.81 15.85 21.86
N GLY A 430 13.10 15.61 21.97
CA GLY A 430 14.11 16.36 21.22
C GLY A 430 15.34 15.52 20.95
N GLY A 431 16.00 15.81 19.84
CA GLY A 431 17.16 15.07 19.39
C GLY A 431 16.80 13.65 18.97
N CYS A 432 17.82 12.80 18.90
CA CYS A 432 17.68 11.43 18.44
C CYS A 432 17.92 10.44 19.56
N SER A 433 17.13 9.38 19.60
CA SER A 433 17.32 8.24 20.47
C SER A 433 17.33 6.97 19.64
N PHE A 434 18.32 6.11 19.89
CA PHE A 434 18.47 4.78 19.29
C PHE A 434 18.67 3.79 20.44
N ASP A 435 18.03 2.63 20.36
CA ASP A 435 18.23 1.54 21.32
C ASP A 435 19.42 0.63 20.99
#